data_AF-A0A0D8XZ12-F1
#
_entry.id   AF-A0A0D8XZ12-F1
#
_cell.length_a   1.000
_cell.length_b   1.000
_cell.length_c   1.000
_cell.angle_alpha   90.00
_cell.angle_beta   90.00
_cell.angle_gamma   90.00
#
_symmetry.space_group_name_H-M   'P 1'
#
loop_
_entity.id
_entity.type
_entity.pdbx_description
1 polymer ?
#
loop_
_entity_poly.entity_id
_entity_poly.type
_entity_poly.pdbx_seq_one_letter_code
_entity_poly.pdbx_strand_id
1 'polypeptide(L)'
;MTRNLLIMHLDEERKRRRPPNTGSKLLERQENEMLFSIIGSDNVSLSAAVVELLFVEDKQWKLTFRGVVSLVKDYQNRAYFLRLYDILNGRKLWDFRLLVFYFCHFVFF
;
A
#
# COMPACT_ATOMS: atom_id res chain seq x y z
N MET A 1 19.46 -29.12 -10.67
CA MET A 1 18.01 -28.94 -10.40
C MET A 1 17.71 -28.59 -8.93
N THR A 2 18.53 -28.99 -7.96
CA THR A 2 18.26 -28.85 -6.51
C THR A 2 18.34 -27.42 -5.95
N ARG A 3 19.17 -26.54 -6.53
CA ARG A 3 19.39 -25.17 -6.04
C ARG A 3 18.15 -24.27 -6.22
N ASN A 4 17.39 -24.45 -7.31
CA ASN A 4 16.18 -23.67 -7.58
C ASN A 4 15.03 -24.06 -6.64
N LEU A 5 14.88 -25.35 -6.33
CA LEU A 5 13.90 -25.82 -5.35
C LEU A 5 14.15 -25.26 -3.94
N LEU A 6 15.41 -25.24 -3.50
CA LEU A 6 15.79 -24.64 -2.22
C LEU A 6 15.49 -23.13 -2.17
N ILE A 7 15.76 -22.40 -3.25
CA ILE A 7 15.47 -20.95 -3.33
C ILE A 7 13.96 -20.70 -3.26
N MET A 8 13.14 -21.47 -3.98
CA MET A 8 11.68 -21.35 -3.93
C MET A 8 11.13 -21.66 -2.54
N HIS A 9 11.63 -22.71 -1.88
CA HIS A 9 11.16 -23.09 -0.54
C HIS A 9 11.50 -22.02 0.51
N LEU A 10 12.68 -21.40 0.41
CA LEU A 10 13.08 -20.31 1.30
C LEU A 10 12.27 -19.03 1.07
N ASP A 11 11.84 -18.76 -0.16
CA ASP A 11 11.00 -17.61 -0.48
C ASP A 11 9.57 -17.78 0.07
N GLU A 12 9.01 -18.98 -0.04
CA GLU A 12 7.71 -19.32 0.55
C GLU A 12 7.73 -19.24 2.08
N GLU A 13 8.77 -19.74 2.72
CA GLU A 13 8.96 -19.60 4.18
C GLU A 13 9.08 -18.14 4.61
N ARG A 14 9.73 -17.29 3.79
CA ARG A 14 9.80 -15.84 4.06
C ARG A 14 8.45 -15.16 3.89
N LYS A 15 7.64 -15.55 2.91
CA LYS A 15 6.27 -15.05 2.71
C LYS A 15 5.35 -15.44 3.86
N ARG A 16 5.45 -16.66 4.37
CA ARG A 16 4.67 -17.16 5.52
C ARG A 16 4.89 -16.37 6.82
N ARG A 17 6.05 -15.74 6.97
CA ARG A 17 6.37 -14.89 8.13
C ARG A 17 5.84 -13.46 8.00
N ARG A 18 5.33 -13.07 6.83
CA ARG A 18 4.75 -11.74 6.63
C ARG A 18 3.38 -11.69 7.32
N PRO A 19 3.03 -10.58 8.00
CA PRO A 19 1.69 -10.43 8.54
C PRO A 19 0.67 -10.40 7.38
N PRO A 20 -0.60 -10.75 7.65
CA PRO A 20 -1.66 -10.63 6.66
C PRO A 20 -1.88 -9.16 6.29
N ASN A 21 -2.49 -8.93 5.12
CA ASN A 21 -2.91 -7.60 4.73
C ASN A 21 -4.03 -7.08 5.64
N THR A 22 -3.88 -5.85 6.12
CA THR A 22 -4.92 -5.09 6.81
C THR A 22 -5.60 -4.15 5.83
N GLY A 23 -6.91 -4.28 5.71
CA GLY A 23 -7.76 -3.47 4.84
C GLY A 23 -8.36 -2.24 5.53
N SER A 24 -9.25 -1.56 4.82
CA SER A 24 -10.08 -0.48 5.38
C SER A 24 -11.38 -1.04 5.95
N LYS A 25 -11.84 -0.47 7.07
CA LYS A 25 -13.15 -0.79 7.66
C LYS A 25 -14.33 -0.24 6.85
N LEU A 26 -14.10 0.78 6.03
CA LEU A 26 -15.12 1.37 5.16
C LEU A 26 -15.35 0.56 3.89
N LEU A 27 -14.41 -0.31 3.54
CA LEU A 27 -14.47 -1.16 2.35
C LEU A 27 -15.05 -2.52 2.72
N GLU A 28 -15.85 -3.07 1.81
CA GLU A 28 -16.28 -4.45 1.89
C GLU A 28 -15.09 -5.42 1.74
N ARG A 29 -15.33 -6.69 2.07
CA ARG A 29 -14.30 -7.72 1.95
C ARG A 29 -13.75 -7.83 0.53
N GLN A 30 -14.63 -7.81 -0.48
CA GLN A 30 -14.26 -7.94 -1.88
C GLN A 30 -13.43 -6.73 -2.36
N GLU A 31 -13.79 -5.52 -1.91
CA GLU A 31 -13.04 -4.31 -2.22
C GLU A 31 -11.64 -4.31 -1.60
N ASN A 32 -11.51 -4.83 -0.38
CA ASN A 32 -10.21 -5.04 0.24
C ASN A 32 -9.39 -6.10 -0.50
N GLU A 33 -10.00 -7.19 -0.97
CA GLU A 33 -9.33 -8.20 -1.80
C GLU A 33 -8.84 -7.60 -3.13
N MET A 34 -9.61 -6.72 -3.77
CA MET A 34 -9.18 -5.96 -4.94
C MET A 34 -7.95 -5.10 -4.62
N LEU A 35 -7.97 -4.33 -3.52
CA LEU A 35 -6.80 -3.57 -3.05
C LEU A 35 -5.55 -4.45 -2.91
N PHE A 36 -5.67 -5.60 -2.25
CA PHE A 36 -4.54 -6.49 -2.00
C PHE A 36 -3.99 -7.11 -3.29
N SER A 37 -4.86 -7.38 -4.27
CA SER A 37 -4.43 -7.86 -5.59
C SER A 37 -3.53 -6.85 -6.30
N ILE A 38 -3.84 -5.54 -6.20
CA ILE A 38 -3.06 -4.45 -6.81
C ILE A 38 -1.73 -4.24 -6.07
N ILE A 39 -1.73 -4.39 -4.74
CA ILE A 39 -0.53 -4.27 -3.90
C ILE A 39 0.51 -5.36 -4.22
N GLY A 40 0.05 -6.57 -4.54
CA GLY A 40 0.90 -7.70 -4.92
C GLY A 40 1.59 -8.39 -3.75
N SER A 41 2.21 -9.54 -4.02
CA SER A 41 2.69 -10.49 -3.00
C SER A 41 3.94 -10.02 -2.23
N ASP A 42 4.75 -9.14 -2.80
CA ASP A 42 5.99 -8.63 -2.16
C ASP A 42 5.78 -7.45 -1.23
N ASN A 43 4.53 -7.07 -1.08
CA ASN A 43 4.09 -5.96 -0.28
C ASN A 43 3.03 -6.42 0.72
N VAL A 44 2.95 -5.75 1.86
CA VAL A 44 1.88 -5.94 2.82
C VAL A 44 1.23 -4.61 3.15
N SER A 45 -0.08 -4.52 3.01
CA SER A 45 -0.92 -3.45 3.56
C SER A 45 -0.96 -3.56 5.07
N LEU A 46 -0.44 -2.56 5.78
CA LEU A 46 -0.47 -2.49 7.24
C LEU A 46 -1.74 -1.79 7.75
N SER A 47 -2.32 -0.92 6.95
CA SER A 47 -3.59 -0.21 7.18
C SER A 47 -4.06 0.39 5.87
N ALA A 48 -5.38 0.58 5.71
CA ALA A 48 -5.94 1.28 4.56
C ALA A 48 -7.15 2.16 4.92
N ALA A 49 -7.38 3.21 4.13
CA ALA A 49 -8.48 4.15 4.29
C ALA A 49 -8.94 4.69 2.93
N VAL A 50 -10.23 5.01 2.82
CA VAL A 50 -10.77 5.79 1.69
C VAL A 50 -10.42 7.25 1.94
N VAL A 51 -9.77 7.91 0.97
CA VAL A 51 -9.29 9.29 1.12
C VAL A 51 -9.45 10.10 -0.15
N GLU A 52 -9.38 11.41 0.05
CA GLU A 52 -9.19 12.41 -0.98
C GLU A 52 -7.80 13.04 -0.82
N LEU A 53 -6.96 12.97 -1.86
CA LEU A 53 -5.62 13.54 -1.87
C LEU A 53 -5.65 14.92 -2.54
N LEU A 54 -5.26 15.92 -1.74
CA LEU A 54 -5.17 17.31 -2.11
C LEU A 54 -3.70 17.73 -2.24
N PHE A 55 -3.40 18.58 -3.22
CA PHE A 55 -2.09 19.23 -3.35
C PHE A 55 -2.27 20.74 -3.27
N VAL A 56 -1.27 21.42 -2.71
CA VAL A 56 -1.25 22.89 -2.71
C VAL A 56 -0.69 23.38 -4.03
N GLU A 57 -1.48 24.14 -4.77
CA GLU A 57 -1.06 24.89 -5.94
C GLU A 57 -1.49 26.35 -5.74
N ASP A 58 -0.58 27.30 -5.90
CA ASP A 58 -0.85 28.73 -5.70
C ASP A 58 -1.47 29.09 -4.33
N LYS A 59 -0.97 28.46 -3.25
CA LYS A 59 -1.48 28.62 -1.87
C LYS A 59 -2.94 28.18 -1.67
N GLN A 60 -3.50 27.42 -2.63
CA GLN A 60 -4.83 26.84 -2.52
C GLN A 60 -4.74 25.32 -2.58
N TRP A 61 -5.52 24.63 -1.75
CA TRP A 61 -5.67 23.18 -1.84
C TRP A 61 -6.53 22.84 -3.06
N LYS A 62 -5.99 22.03 -3.97
CA LYS A 62 -6.70 21.51 -5.13
C LYS A 62 -6.82 20.00 -5.04
N LEU A 63 -8.03 19.52 -5.29
CA LEU A 63 -8.34 18.09 -5.41
C LEU A 63 -7.58 17.50 -6.59
N THR A 64 -6.79 16.45 -6.31
CA THR A 64 -6.02 15.76 -7.34
C THR A 64 -6.48 14.33 -7.53
N PHE A 65 -6.61 13.54 -6.46
CA PHE A 65 -6.98 12.12 -6.57
C PHE A 65 -7.95 11.69 -5.47
N ARG A 66 -8.81 10.72 -5.79
CA ARG A 66 -9.68 10.02 -4.83
C ARG A 66 -9.43 8.53 -4.95
N GLY A 67 -9.47 7.83 -3.82
CA GLY A 67 -9.30 6.38 -3.83
C GLY A 67 -9.00 5.82 -2.46
N VAL A 68 -8.30 4.69 -2.46
CA VAL A 68 -7.93 3.98 -1.24
C VAL A 68 -6.45 4.15 -1.00
N VAL A 69 -6.09 4.79 0.10
CA VAL A 69 -4.70 4.87 0.53
C VAL A 69 -4.37 3.69 1.43
N SER A 70 -3.16 3.14 1.30
CA SER A 70 -2.63 2.12 2.18
C SER A 70 -1.21 2.46 2.63
N LEU A 71 -0.93 2.20 3.91
CA LEU A 71 0.43 2.12 4.42
C LEU A 71 0.99 0.75 4.06
N VAL A 72 1.95 0.73 3.15
CA VAL A 72 2.50 -0.50 2.57
C VAL A 72 3.92 -0.76 3.07
N LYS A 73 4.16 -1.97 3.59
CA LYS A 73 5.50 -2.51 3.81
C LYS A 73 5.96 -3.23 2.56
N ASP A 74 6.98 -2.69 1.91
CA ASP A 74 7.66 -3.30 0.77
C ASP A 74 8.84 -4.15 1.30
N TYR A 75 8.75 -5.47 1.12
CA TYR A 75 9.76 -6.40 1.61
C TYR A 75 10.97 -6.49 0.70
N GLN A 76 10.78 -6.31 -0.61
CA GLN A 76 11.85 -6.34 -1.59
C GLN A 76 12.80 -5.16 -1.40
N ASN A 77 12.24 -3.95 -1.25
CA ASN A 77 13.01 -2.72 -1.06
C ASN A 77 13.29 -2.39 0.41
N ARG A 78 12.77 -3.20 1.34
CA ARG A 78 12.85 -2.99 2.80
C ARG A 78 12.33 -1.62 3.25
N ALA A 79 11.44 -1.00 2.49
CA ALA A 79 10.94 0.35 2.70
C ALA A 79 9.46 0.35 3.11
N TYR A 80 8.99 1.51 3.57
CA TYR A 80 7.58 1.76 3.80
C TYR A 80 7.10 2.82 2.81
N PHE A 81 5.87 2.69 2.35
CA PHE A 81 5.25 3.63 1.42
C PHE A 81 3.85 3.97 1.88
N LEU A 82 3.44 5.21 1.63
CA LEU A 82 2.04 5.55 1.50
C LEU A 82 1.68 5.43 0.02
N ARG A 83 0.70 4.60 -0.33
CA ARG A 83 0.29 4.38 -1.73
C ARG A 83 -1.20 4.60 -1.87
N LEU A 84 -1.62 5.40 -2.85
CA LEU A 84 -3.01 5.64 -3.20
C LEU A 84 -3.38 4.83 -4.42
N TYR A 85 -4.52 4.15 -4.37
CA TYR A 85 -5.01 3.25 -5.40
C TYR A 85 -6.41 3.63 -5.86
N ASP A 86 -6.61 3.48 -7.15
CA ASP A 86 -7.91 3.39 -7.79
C ASP A 86 -8.25 1.90 -7.89
N ILE A 87 -8.98 1.40 -6.90
CA ILE A 87 -9.26 -0.04 -6.79
C ILE A 87 -10.25 -0.52 -7.86
N LEU A 88 -11.07 0.38 -8.41
CA LEU A 88 -12.04 0.06 -9.46
C LEU A 88 -11.34 -0.09 -10.82
N ASN A 89 -10.33 0.75 -11.08
CA ASN A 89 -9.53 0.65 -12.30
C ASN A 89 -8.25 -0.20 -12.12
N GLY A 90 -8.07 -0.82 -10.96
CA GLY A 90 -6.96 -1.75 -10.70
C GLY A 90 -5.56 -1.11 -10.76
N ARG A 91 -5.43 0.19 -10.47
CA ARG A 91 -4.16 0.93 -10.68
C ARG A 91 -3.71 1.74 -9.47
N LYS A 92 -2.40 1.93 -9.35
CA LYS A 92 -1.79 2.86 -8.39
C LYS A 92 -1.89 4.29 -8.96
N LEU A 93 -2.44 5.22 -8.19
CA LEU A 93 -2.56 6.62 -8.56
C LEU A 93 -1.35 7.44 -8.10
N TRP A 94 -0.85 7.15 -6.90
CA TRP A 94 0.23 7.91 -6.28
C TRP A 94 0.97 7.07 -5.25
N ASP A 95 2.24 7.38 -5.02
CA ASP A 95 2.98 6.85 -3.90
C ASP A 95 4.05 7.79 -3.36
N PHE A 96 4.35 7.60 -2.08
CA PHE A 96 5.38 8.30 -1.37
C PHE A 96 6.14 7.36 -0.45
N ARG A 97 7.46 7.37 -0.57
CA ARG A 97 8.34 6.56 0.28
C ARG A 97 8.52 7.27 1.63
N LEU A 98 8.22 6.56 2.71
CA LEU A 98 8.45 7.07 4.07
C LEU A 98 9.93 6.91 4.44
N LEU A 99 10.52 7.95 5.05
CA LEU A 99 11.83 7.90 5.67
C LEU A 99 11.70 8.17 7.18
N VAL A 100 12.69 7.71 7.94
CA VAL A 100 12.65 7.60 9.42
C VAL A 100 12.41 8.93 10.15
N PHE A 101 12.73 10.08 9.54
CA PHE A 101 12.64 11.41 10.18
C PHE A 101 11.39 12.23 9.82
N TYR A 102 10.41 11.65 9.12
CA TYR A 102 9.24 12.42 8.67
C TYR A 102 8.15 12.43 9.75
N PHE A 103 8.01 13.58 10.42
CA PHE A 103 6.76 13.95 11.10
C PHE A 103 5.74 14.34 10.05
N CYS A 104 4.83 13.43 9.71
CA CYS A 104 3.75 13.72 8.77
C CYS A 104 2.51 14.15 9.56
N HIS A 105 2.22 15.45 9.58
CA HIS A 105 0.96 15.97 10.09
C HIS A 105 -0.14 15.69 9.06
N PHE A 106 -0.69 14.47 9.09
CA PHE A 106 -1.89 14.13 8.33
C PHE A 106 -3.09 14.75 9.04
N VAL A 107 -3.62 15.83 8.50
CA VAL A 107 -4.96 16.30 8.86
C VAL A 107 -5.94 15.44 8.08
N PHE A 108 -6.47 14.41 8.73
CA PHE A 108 -7.69 13.76 8.27
C PHE A 108 -8.85 14.71 8.63
N PHE A 109 -9.51 15.28 7.63
CA PHE A 109 -10.83 15.90 7.80
C PHE A 109 -11.91 14.81 7.76
#